data_AF-A0A1I2SXM1-F1
#
_entry.id   AF-A0A1I2SXM1-F1
#
_cell.length_a   1.000
_cell.length_b   1.000
_cell.length_c   1.000
_cell.angle_alpha   90.00
_cell.angle_beta   90.00
_cell.angle_gamma   90.00
#
_symmetry.space_group_name_H-M   'P 1'
#
loop_
_entity.id
_entity.type
_entity.pdbx_description
1 polymer ?
#
loop_
_entity_poly.entity_id
_entity_poly.type
_entity_poly.pdbx_seq_one_letter_code
_entity_poly.pdbx_strand_id
1 'polypeptide(L)'
;MLRFKESLQKFYTENDFWALPVIKAVIAFLCFFTVNSRVGYSDVLSHPVVCFAASVLCSFLPWTCIPVFFGMFILGNAYAASLDITIVAVAVLMLAALIQSAFRAGSSLLIALVPLFFYIHIPYVIPVIAGLTVGLMSIVPVSIGVMLYYFIEYMSTQAAYTAASSESDITAMATAYAGLFGNLFKDKEAIVVIIAFAFCIIITFIISQISFDYNCVVAVIAGILSMIISSVVGHMHFELSFSIIGMMPSLIISCLISLAYVAAFHAVDYQRTERLRFEDDDYIYFVKAIPKLKSKDEDEN
;
A
#
# COMPACT_ATOMS: atom_id res chain seq x y z
N MET A 1 18.97 -17.29 -10.38
CA MET A 1 17.93 -16.22 -10.32
C MET A 1 17.04 -16.23 -11.56
N LEU A 2 17.57 -16.19 -12.80
CA LEU A 2 16.76 -16.23 -14.03
C LEU A 2 15.91 -17.50 -14.20
N ARG A 3 16.48 -18.69 -13.98
CA ARG A 3 15.73 -19.97 -14.04
C ARG A 3 14.58 -20.06 -13.01
N PHE A 4 14.75 -19.45 -11.83
CA PHE A 4 13.69 -19.42 -10.80
C PHE A 4 12.56 -18.49 -11.23
N LYS A 5 12.89 -17.32 -11.77
CA LYS A 5 11.91 -16.38 -12.34
C LYS A 5 11.11 -17.02 -13.49
N GLU A 6 11.77 -17.67 -14.43
CA GLU A 6 11.13 -18.31 -15.58
C GLU A 6 10.26 -19.49 -15.16
N SER A 7 10.71 -20.30 -14.21
CA SER A 7 9.90 -21.37 -13.60
C SER A 7 8.66 -20.82 -12.88
N LEU A 8 8.80 -19.71 -12.15
CA LEU A 8 7.68 -19.06 -11.46
C LEU A 8 6.69 -18.43 -12.45
N GLN A 9 7.18 -17.79 -13.52
CA GLN A 9 6.35 -17.22 -14.58
C GLN A 9 5.62 -18.32 -15.37
N LYS A 10 6.31 -19.42 -15.67
CA LYS A 10 5.71 -20.58 -16.35
C LYS A 10 4.64 -21.24 -15.48
N PHE A 11 4.92 -21.45 -14.18
CA PHE A 11 3.92 -21.95 -13.23
C PHE A 11 2.71 -21.02 -13.09
N TYR A 12 2.91 -19.70 -13.04
CA TYR A 12 1.83 -18.72 -13.00
C TYR A 12 1.00 -18.74 -14.28
N THR A 13 1.64 -18.85 -15.45
CA THR A 13 0.96 -18.85 -16.76
C THR A 13 0.22 -20.16 -17.04
N GLU A 14 0.77 -21.30 -16.60
CA GLU A 14 0.16 -22.62 -16.78
C GLU A 14 -0.98 -22.88 -15.77
N ASN A 15 -0.91 -22.29 -14.56
CA ASN A 15 -1.91 -22.48 -13.50
C ASN A 15 -2.72 -21.21 -13.16
N ASP A 16 -2.77 -20.21 -14.06
CA ASP A 16 -3.38 -18.88 -13.81
C ASP A 16 -4.82 -19.00 -13.27
N PHE A 17 -5.58 -19.98 -13.77
CA PHE A 17 -6.95 -20.26 -13.34
C PHE A 17 -7.09 -20.57 -11.84
N TRP A 18 -6.12 -21.25 -11.23
CA TRP A 18 -6.15 -21.61 -9.80
C TRP A 18 -5.23 -20.75 -8.93
N ALA A 19 -4.08 -20.32 -9.47
CA ALA A 19 -3.09 -19.54 -8.73
C ALA A 19 -3.61 -18.15 -8.35
N LEU A 20 -4.31 -17.47 -9.27
CA LEU A 20 -4.78 -16.10 -9.07
C LEU A 20 -5.86 -16.00 -7.97
N PRO A 21 -6.91 -16.86 -7.92
CA PRO A 21 -7.84 -16.91 -6.79
C PRO A 21 -7.15 -17.20 -5.45
N VAL A 22 -6.19 -18.13 -5.41
CA VAL A 22 -5.47 -18.48 -4.18
C VAL A 22 -4.67 -17.29 -3.66
N ILE A 23 -3.93 -16.59 -4.53
CA ILE A 23 -3.17 -15.39 -4.13
C ILE A 23 -4.11 -14.30 -3.60
N LYS A 24 -5.25 -14.06 -4.27
CA LYS A 24 -6.28 -13.13 -3.79
C LYS A 24 -6.80 -13.51 -2.41
N ALA A 25 -7.11 -14.80 -2.20
CA ALA A 25 -7.59 -15.30 -0.93
C ALA A 25 -6.57 -15.07 0.19
N VAL A 26 -5.29 -15.36 -0.08
CA VAL A 26 -4.21 -15.15 0.91
C VAL A 26 -4.07 -13.66 1.25
N ILE A 27 -4.03 -12.78 0.24
CA ILE A 27 -3.93 -11.33 0.47
C ILE A 27 -5.13 -10.82 1.28
N ALA A 28 -6.34 -11.20 0.88
CA ALA A 28 -7.57 -10.80 1.58
C ALA A 28 -7.56 -11.30 3.03
N PHE A 29 -7.18 -12.57 3.25
CA PHE A 29 -7.08 -13.16 4.58
C PHE A 29 -6.10 -12.39 5.46
N LEU A 30 -4.90 -12.10 4.95
CA LEU A 30 -3.90 -11.34 5.69
C LEU A 30 -4.43 -9.95 6.07
N CYS A 31 -5.04 -9.22 5.13
CA CYS A 31 -5.63 -7.92 5.42
C CYS A 31 -6.72 -7.99 6.50
N PHE A 32 -7.65 -8.96 6.42
CA PHE A 32 -8.72 -9.09 7.42
C PHE A 32 -8.19 -9.53 8.78
N PHE A 33 -7.22 -10.45 8.79
CA PHE A 33 -6.56 -10.93 9.99
C PHE A 33 -5.85 -9.80 10.74
N THR A 34 -5.21 -8.89 10.00
CA THR A 34 -4.55 -7.71 10.57
C THR A 34 -5.51 -6.85 11.39
N VAL A 35 -6.70 -6.52 10.86
CA VAL A 35 -7.71 -5.73 11.59
C VAL A 35 -8.12 -6.44 12.88
N ASN A 36 -8.38 -7.74 12.79
CA ASN A 36 -8.84 -8.54 13.92
C ASN A 36 -7.78 -8.74 15.00
N SER A 37 -6.51 -8.90 14.62
CA SER A 37 -5.41 -9.06 15.59
C SER A 37 -5.14 -7.81 16.42
N ARG A 38 -5.55 -6.62 15.95
CA ARG A 38 -5.26 -5.34 16.59
C ARG A 38 -6.45 -4.79 17.36
N VAL A 39 -7.65 -4.94 16.81
CA VAL A 39 -8.87 -4.39 17.40
C VAL A 39 -9.61 -5.45 18.20
N GLY A 40 -9.94 -6.59 17.57
CA GLY A 40 -10.45 -7.79 18.24
C GLY A 40 -11.74 -7.63 19.07
N TYR A 41 -12.47 -6.52 18.97
CA TYR A 41 -13.62 -6.25 19.85
C TYR A 41 -14.85 -7.12 19.55
N SER A 42 -14.98 -7.63 18.33
CA SER A 42 -16.10 -8.50 17.96
C SER A 42 -15.73 -9.97 18.14
N ASP A 43 -16.42 -10.70 19.02
CA ASP A 43 -16.24 -12.16 19.16
C ASP A 43 -16.59 -12.93 17.88
N VAL A 44 -17.52 -12.41 17.07
CA VAL A 44 -17.96 -13.05 15.83
C VAL A 44 -16.98 -12.76 14.69
N LEU A 45 -16.57 -11.50 14.49
CA LEU A 45 -15.68 -11.15 13.39
C LEU A 45 -14.23 -11.52 13.67
N SER A 46 -13.80 -11.54 14.94
CA SER A 46 -12.45 -11.96 15.32
C SER A 46 -12.22 -13.46 15.14
N HIS A 47 -13.30 -14.25 14.98
CA HIS A 47 -13.19 -15.68 14.78
C HIS A 47 -12.45 -15.97 13.46
N PRO A 48 -11.33 -16.71 13.49
CA PRO A 48 -10.45 -16.89 12.32
C PRO A 48 -11.17 -17.58 11.14
N VAL A 49 -12.20 -18.38 11.44
CA VAL A 49 -13.07 -19.01 10.42
C VAL A 49 -13.84 -17.97 9.61
N VAL A 50 -14.28 -16.86 10.22
CA VAL A 50 -15.02 -15.80 9.51
C VAL A 50 -14.08 -15.03 8.57
N CYS A 51 -12.85 -14.73 9.01
CA CYS A 51 -11.82 -14.17 8.13
C CYS A 51 -11.55 -15.08 6.93
N PHE A 52 -11.41 -16.38 7.18
CA PHE A 52 -11.13 -17.37 6.15
C PHE A 52 -12.29 -17.51 5.16
N ALA A 53 -13.53 -17.56 5.66
CA ALA A 53 -14.71 -17.60 4.80
C ALA A 53 -14.81 -16.35 3.93
N ALA A 54 -14.63 -15.16 4.52
CA ALA A 54 -14.65 -13.90 3.77
C ALA A 54 -13.52 -13.81 2.74
N SER A 55 -12.31 -14.31 3.05
CA SER A 55 -11.18 -14.29 2.13
C SER A 55 -11.37 -15.25 0.95
N VAL A 56 -11.96 -16.42 1.19
CA VAL A 56 -12.36 -17.36 0.13
C VAL A 56 -13.43 -16.74 -0.75
N LEU A 57 -14.41 -16.02 -0.19
CA LEU A 57 -15.37 -15.28 -1.00
C LEU A 57 -14.67 -14.24 -1.89
N CYS A 58 -13.73 -13.45 -1.34
CA CYS A 58 -12.96 -12.48 -2.13
C CYS A 58 -12.11 -13.10 -3.26
N SER A 59 -11.76 -14.38 -3.18
CA SER A 59 -10.98 -15.06 -4.22
C SER A 59 -11.66 -15.05 -5.61
N PHE A 60 -13.00 -15.12 -5.61
CA PHE A 60 -13.82 -15.11 -6.82
C PHE A 60 -14.21 -13.70 -7.27
N LEU A 61 -13.96 -12.68 -6.44
CA LEU A 61 -14.36 -11.30 -6.73
C LEU A 61 -13.21 -10.50 -7.40
N PRO A 62 -13.54 -9.35 -8.00
CA PRO A 62 -12.55 -8.38 -8.47
C PRO A 62 -11.63 -7.91 -7.34
N TRP A 63 -10.40 -7.51 -7.68
CA TRP A 63 -9.42 -6.96 -6.73
C TRP A 63 -9.93 -5.74 -5.96
N THR A 64 -10.88 -5.01 -6.54
CA THR A 64 -11.54 -3.84 -5.93
C THR A 64 -12.44 -4.19 -4.75
N CYS A 65 -12.87 -5.45 -4.62
CA CYS A 65 -13.74 -5.87 -3.53
C CYS A 65 -12.98 -6.07 -2.21
N ILE A 66 -11.71 -6.46 -2.27
CA ILE A 66 -10.87 -6.67 -1.06
C ILE A 66 -10.87 -5.44 -0.12
N PRO A 67 -10.59 -4.21 -0.59
CA PRO A 67 -10.63 -3.04 0.29
C PRO A 67 -12.04 -2.71 0.81
N VAL A 68 -13.11 -3.08 0.10
CA VAL A 68 -14.49 -2.92 0.57
C VAL A 68 -14.77 -3.87 1.74
N PHE A 69 -14.43 -5.15 1.59
CA PHE A 69 -14.53 -6.12 2.69
C PHE A 69 -13.63 -5.71 3.87
N PHE A 70 -12.42 -5.23 3.60
CA PHE A 70 -11.53 -4.70 4.64
C PHE A 70 -12.19 -3.55 5.42
N GLY A 71 -12.83 -2.59 4.74
CA GLY A 71 -13.62 -1.55 5.39
C GLY A 71 -14.80 -2.09 6.20
N MET A 72 -15.49 -3.13 5.73
CA MET A 72 -16.56 -3.80 6.50
C MET A 72 -16.03 -4.46 7.78
N PHE A 73 -14.84 -5.07 7.74
CA PHE A 73 -14.20 -5.61 8.95
C PHE A 73 -13.84 -4.51 9.95
N ILE A 74 -13.35 -3.35 9.48
CA ILE A 74 -13.11 -2.19 10.34
C ILE A 74 -14.43 -1.71 10.98
N LEU A 75 -15.50 -1.57 10.19
CA LEU A 75 -16.82 -1.15 10.69
C LEU A 75 -17.40 -2.13 11.70
N GLY A 76 -17.33 -3.43 11.44
CA GLY A 76 -17.87 -4.44 12.35
C GLY A 76 -17.12 -4.47 13.68
N ASN A 77 -15.79 -4.30 13.66
CA ASN A 77 -15.01 -4.16 14.89
C ASN A 77 -15.26 -2.82 15.59
N ALA A 78 -15.47 -1.73 14.85
CA ALA A 78 -15.85 -0.43 15.42
C ALA A 78 -17.20 -0.51 16.14
N TYR A 79 -18.17 -1.20 15.55
CA TYR A 79 -19.49 -1.43 16.13
C TYR A 79 -19.44 -2.25 17.42
N ALA A 80 -18.61 -3.28 17.45
CA ALA A 80 -18.39 -4.04 18.68
C ALA A 80 -17.66 -3.23 19.76
N ALA A 81 -16.85 -2.24 19.37
CA ALA A 81 -16.14 -1.37 20.32
C ALA A 81 -17.07 -0.34 20.97
N SER A 82 -17.67 0.54 20.17
CA SER A 82 -18.63 1.55 20.63
C SER A 82 -19.37 2.20 19.45
N LEU A 83 -20.57 2.71 19.73
CA LEU A 83 -21.37 3.43 18.73
C LEU A 83 -20.65 4.71 18.25
N ASP A 84 -19.95 5.39 19.15
CA ASP A 84 -19.17 6.60 18.85
C ASP A 84 -18.06 6.34 17.83
N ILE A 85 -17.26 5.30 18.05
CA ILE A 85 -16.17 4.90 17.14
C ILE A 85 -16.74 4.45 15.80
N THR A 86 -17.93 3.84 15.79
CA THR A 86 -18.62 3.44 14.56
C THR A 86 -18.98 4.62 13.68
N ILE A 87 -19.54 5.69 14.25
CA ILE A 87 -19.90 6.90 13.48
C ILE A 87 -18.64 7.49 12.83
N VAL A 88 -17.53 7.55 13.59
CA VAL A 88 -16.23 8.02 13.06
C VAL A 88 -15.74 7.10 11.93
N ALA A 89 -15.78 5.78 12.13
CA ALA A 89 -15.39 4.80 11.12
C ALA A 89 -16.19 4.93 9.82
N VAL A 90 -17.51 5.10 9.92
CA VAL A 90 -18.40 5.30 8.76
C VAL A 90 -17.99 6.56 8.00
N ALA A 91 -17.80 7.68 8.68
CA ALA A 91 -17.40 8.92 8.03
C ALA A 91 -16.02 8.83 7.37
N VAL A 92 -15.03 8.22 8.05
CA VAL A 92 -13.68 8.01 7.51
C VAL A 92 -13.71 7.12 6.26
N LEU A 93 -14.43 6.00 6.31
CA LEU A 93 -14.54 5.08 5.18
C LEU A 93 -15.35 5.65 4.03
N MET A 94 -16.40 6.42 4.32
CA MET A 94 -17.15 7.14 3.30
C MET A 94 -16.28 8.19 2.61
N LEU A 95 -15.51 8.97 3.37
CA LEU A 95 -14.57 9.95 2.83
C LEU A 95 -13.49 9.25 1.98
N ALA A 96 -12.93 8.13 2.45
CA ALA A 96 -11.98 7.32 1.70
C ALA A 96 -12.57 6.83 0.36
N ALA A 97 -13.80 6.32 0.38
CA ALA A 97 -14.49 5.87 -0.83
C ALA A 97 -14.76 7.01 -1.82
N LEU A 98 -15.18 8.18 -1.32
CA LEU A 98 -15.42 9.36 -2.14
C LEU A 98 -14.13 9.87 -2.79
N ILE A 99 -13.03 9.97 -2.03
CA ILE A 99 -11.74 10.39 -2.56
C ILE A 99 -11.24 9.39 -3.61
N GLN A 100 -11.30 8.09 -3.32
CA GLN A 100 -10.87 7.06 -4.27
C GLN A 100 -11.65 7.14 -5.60
N SER A 101 -12.97 7.35 -5.51
CA SER A 101 -13.85 7.52 -6.66
C SER A 101 -13.58 8.82 -7.42
N ALA A 102 -13.45 9.94 -6.71
CA ALA A 102 -13.30 11.28 -7.28
C ALA A 102 -12.03 11.39 -8.13
N PHE A 103 -10.91 10.83 -7.65
CA PHE A 103 -9.64 10.88 -8.36
C PHE A 103 -9.46 9.79 -9.41
N ARG A 104 -10.43 8.85 -9.55
CA ARG A 104 -10.23 7.58 -10.29
C ARG A 104 -8.86 6.98 -9.96
N ALA A 105 -8.56 7.04 -8.68
CA ALA A 105 -7.29 6.68 -8.10
C ALA A 105 -6.96 5.23 -8.49
N GLY A 106 -5.67 4.93 -8.67
CA GLY A 106 -5.19 3.70 -9.32
C GLY A 106 -5.63 2.38 -8.66
N SER A 107 -4.69 1.54 -8.24
CA SER A 107 -5.07 0.27 -7.62
C SER A 107 -5.68 0.49 -6.23
N SER A 108 -7.01 0.30 -6.09
CA SER A 108 -7.71 0.40 -4.80
C SER A 108 -7.27 -0.65 -3.78
N LEU A 109 -6.65 -1.74 -4.23
CA LEU A 109 -6.03 -2.75 -3.38
C LEU A 109 -5.00 -2.15 -2.41
N LEU A 110 -4.29 -1.09 -2.83
CA LEU A 110 -3.28 -0.41 -2.01
C LEU A 110 -3.86 0.10 -0.69
N ILE A 111 -5.16 0.43 -0.65
CA ILE A 111 -5.85 0.90 0.56
C ILE A 111 -5.78 -0.14 1.69
N ALA A 112 -5.95 -1.42 1.35
CA ALA A 112 -5.90 -2.52 2.32
C ALA A 112 -4.46 -3.04 2.52
N LEU A 113 -3.62 -2.97 1.49
CA LEU A 113 -2.24 -3.45 1.55
C LEU A 113 -1.36 -2.59 2.46
N VAL A 114 -1.59 -1.27 2.49
CA VAL A 114 -0.79 -0.35 3.31
C VAL A 114 -0.86 -0.69 4.80
N PRO A 115 -2.05 -0.74 5.45
CA PRO A 115 -2.14 -1.16 6.84
C PRO A 115 -1.44 -2.50 7.11
N LEU A 116 -1.68 -3.50 6.26
CA LEU A 116 -1.01 -4.79 6.36
C LEU A 116 0.52 -4.65 6.45
N PHE A 117 1.12 -3.88 5.53
CA PHE A 117 2.57 -3.65 5.47
C PHE A 117 3.14 -2.86 6.66
N PHE A 118 2.35 -1.96 7.24
CA PHE A 118 2.71 -1.29 8.50
C PHE A 118 2.80 -2.31 9.65
N TYR A 119 1.83 -3.21 9.77
CA TYR A 119 1.81 -4.20 10.87
C TYR A 119 2.86 -5.31 10.73
N ILE A 120 3.31 -5.64 9.52
CA ILE A 120 4.47 -6.52 9.30
C ILE A 120 5.81 -5.77 9.34
N HIS A 121 5.82 -4.50 9.75
CA HIS A 121 7.01 -3.65 9.91
C HIS A 121 7.85 -3.41 8.64
N ILE A 122 7.23 -3.43 7.46
CA ILE A 122 7.89 -3.08 6.17
C ILE A 122 7.05 -2.11 5.30
N PRO A 123 6.51 -1.01 5.85
CA PRO A 123 5.57 -0.14 5.13
C PRO A 123 6.19 0.59 3.92
N TYR A 124 7.51 0.82 3.94
CA TYR A 124 8.23 1.59 2.92
C TYR A 124 8.37 0.87 1.57
N VAL A 125 8.06 -0.44 1.50
CA VAL A 125 8.01 -1.18 0.23
C VAL A 125 6.90 -0.62 -0.67
N ILE A 126 5.75 -0.32 -0.09
CA ILE A 126 4.55 0.05 -0.85
C ILE A 126 4.75 1.29 -1.71
N PRO A 127 5.15 2.46 -1.17
CA PRO A 127 5.28 3.67 -1.98
C PRO A 127 6.31 3.50 -3.12
N VAL A 128 7.36 2.70 -2.91
CA VAL A 128 8.36 2.41 -3.95
C VAL A 128 7.77 1.56 -5.07
N ILE A 129 7.16 0.42 -4.75
CA ILE A 129 6.57 -0.47 -5.76
C ILE A 129 5.39 0.21 -6.45
N ALA A 130 4.56 0.93 -5.72
CA ALA A 130 3.41 1.64 -6.26
C ALA A 130 3.83 2.71 -7.28
N GLY A 131 4.87 3.49 -6.98
CA GLY A 131 5.41 4.49 -7.91
C GLY A 131 6.01 3.90 -9.18
N LEU A 132 6.64 2.72 -9.09
CA LEU A 132 7.19 2.01 -10.25
C LEU A 132 6.12 1.36 -11.14
N THR A 133 5.01 0.88 -10.55
CA THR A 133 4.04 0.01 -11.25
C THR A 133 2.74 0.70 -11.63
N VAL A 134 2.14 1.44 -10.70
CA VAL A 134 0.85 2.11 -10.85
C VAL A 134 1.05 3.58 -11.24
N GLY A 135 2.18 4.16 -10.86
CA GLY A 135 2.55 5.56 -11.13
C GLY A 135 1.86 6.56 -10.21
N LEU A 136 1.83 7.84 -10.59
CA LEU A 136 1.37 8.94 -9.72
C LEU A 136 -0.06 8.79 -9.19
N MET A 137 -0.92 8.04 -9.90
CA MET A 137 -2.29 7.75 -9.47
C MET A 137 -2.36 6.90 -8.20
N SER A 138 -1.24 6.32 -7.76
CA SER A 138 -1.15 5.54 -6.52
C SER A 138 -0.97 6.37 -5.26
N ILE A 139 -0.72 7.69 -5.36
CA ILE A 139 -0.57 8.56 -4.19
C ILE A 139 -1.85 8.53 -3.36
N VAL A 140 -3.01 8.70 -4.00
CA VAL A 140 -4.31 8.74 -3.33
C VAL A 140 -4.61 7.48 -2.51
N PRO A 141 -4.60 6.25 -3.09
CA PRO A 141 -4.95 5.04 -2.34
C PRO A 141 -3.91 4.70 -1.26
N VAL A 142 -2.63 5.05 -1.48
CA VAL A 142 -1.60 4.87 -0.46
C VAL A 142 -1.83 5.80 0.73
N SER A 143 -2.13 7.08 0.48
CA SER A 143 -2.45 8.05 1.54
C SER A 143 -3.69 7.64 2.33
N ILE A 144 -4.74 7.18 1.65
CA ILE A 144 -5.94 6.62 2.32
C ILE A 144 -5.56 5.42 3.19
N GLY A 145 -4.73 4.51 2.67
CA GLY A 145 -4.26 3.35 3.42
C GLY A 145 -3.46 3.72 4.67
N VAL A 146 -2.57 4.72 4.60
CA VAL A 146 -1.85 5.23 5.78
C VAL A 146 -2.85 5.80 6.79
N MET A 147 -3.82 6.59 6.34
CA MET A 147 -4.85 7.14 7.22
C MET A 147 -5.65 6.03 7.92
N LEU A 148 -6.02 4.97 7.20
CA LEU A 148 -6.72 3.82 7.79
C LEU A 148 -5.87 3.07 8.81
N TYR A 149 -4.55 2.95 8.61
CA TYR A 149 -3.67 2.36 9.60
C TYR A 149 -3.70 3.12 10.93
N TYR A 150 -3.53 4.44 10.89
CA TYR A 150 -3.60 5.28 12.09
C TYR A 150 -5.00 5.26 12.73
N PHE A 151 -6.05 5.14 11.91
CA PHE A 151 -7.40 4.96 12.41
C PHE A 151 -7.59 3.63 13.17
N ILE A 152 -7.06 2.52 12.65
CA ILE A 152 -7.11 1.22 13.34
C ILE A 152 -6.33 1.29 14.67
N GLU A 153 -5.17 1.94 14.70
CA GLU A 153 -4.38 2.12 15.92
C GLU A 153 -5.08 3.03 16.95
N TYR A 154 -5.76 4.06 16.47
CA TYR A 154 -6.61 4.91 17.29
C TYR A 154 -7.75 4.10 17.93
N MET A 155 -8.40 3.24 17.16
CA MET A 155 -9.46 2.35 17.67
C MET A 155 -8.94 1.41 18.76
N SER A 156 -7.77 0.78 18.57
CA SER A 156 -7.21 -0.13 19.57
C SER A 156 -6.80 0.56 20.87
N THR A 157 -6.48 1.85 20.81
CA THR A 157 -6.02 2.62 21.99
C THR A 157 -7.18 3.31 22.71
N GLN A 158 -8.17 3.84 21.98
CA GLN A 158 -9.22 4.71 22.52
C GLN A 158 -10.51 3.97 22.90
N ALA A 159 -10.75 2.77 22.39
CA ALA A 159 -11.88 1.95 22.85
C ALA A 159 -11.77 1.54 24.32
N ALA A 160 -10.59 1.63 24.94
CA ALA A 160 -10.40 1.49 26.38
C ALA A 160 -10.96 2.68 27.20
N TYR A 161 -11.23 3.85 26.59
CA TYR A 161 -11.54 5.10 27.29
C TYR A 161 -12.98 5.62 27.11
N THR A 162 -13.79 5.04 26.22
CA THR A 162 -15.14 5.55 25.87
C THR A 162 -16.28 4.98 26.71
N ALA A 163 -15.99 4.46 27.91
CA ALA A 163 -17.00 4.05 28.88
C ALA A 163 -17.53 5.22 29.76
N ALA A 164 -17.14 6.48 29.50
CA ALA A 164 -17.27 7.57 30.48
C ALA A 164 -18.20 8.74 30.11
N SER A 165 -18.85 8.78 28.95
CA SER A 165 -19.71 9.93 28.57
C SER A 165 -21.18 9.54 28.40
N SER A 166 -21.82 9.21 29.52
CA SER A 166 -23.27 9.23 29.67
C SER A 166 -23.75 10.65 29.96
N GLU A 167 -23.65 11.58 29.00
CA GLU A 167 -24.28 12.90 29.13
C GLU A 167 -25.18 13.20 27.94
N SER A 168 -26.42 13.57 28.26
CA SER A 168 -27.58 13.74 27.39
C SER A 168 -27.58 15.03 26.56
N ASP A 169 -26.43 15.68 26.37
CA ASP A 169 -26.31 16.95 25.64
C ASP A 169 -25.74 16.74 24.24
N ILE A 170 -26.62 16.86 23.24
CA ILE A 170 -26.32 16.69 21.80
C ILE A 170 -25.19 17.62 21.34
N THR A 171 -25.08 18.82 21.93
CA THR A 171 -24.04 19.81 21.62
C THR A 171 -22.68 19.44 22.19
N ALA A 172 -22.63 18.88 23.41
CA ALA A 172 -21.42 18.36 24.02
C ALA A 172 -20.92 17.10 23.30
N MET A 173 -21.85 16.26 22.83
CA MET A 173 -21.54 15.12 21.97
C MET A 173 -20.98 15.58 20.61
N ALA A 174 -21.61 16.56 19.95
CA ALA A 174 -21.14 17.08 18.68
C ALA A 174 -19.73 17.70 18.74
N THR A 175 -19.41 18.43 19.82
CA THR A 175 -18.06 18.98 20.04
C THR A 175 -17.04 17.92 20.41
N ALA A 176 -17.43 16.91 21.19
CA ALA A 176 -16.60 15.74 21.46
C ALA A 176 -16.27 15.00 20.16
N TYR A 177 -17.28 14.69 19.33
CA TYR A 177 -17.07 14.04 18.02
C TYR A 177 -16.18 14.87 17.10
N ALA A 178 -16.43 16.18 16.96
CA ALA A 178 -15.58 17.07 16.17
C ALA A 178 -14.12 17.09 16.68
N GLY A 179 -13.93 16.98 18.00
CA GLY A 179 -12.62 16.80 18.63
C GLY A 179 -11.94 15.48 18.26
N LEU A 180 -12.68 14.36 18.27
CA LEU A 180 -12.16 13.04 17.87
C LEU A 180 -11.75 13.01 16.39
N PHE A 181 -12.61 13.54 15.50
CA PHE A 181 -12.27 13.71 14.08
C PHE A 181 -11.07 14.64 13.90
N GLY A 182 -11.06 15.78 14.60
CA GLY A 182 -9.97 16.74 14.54
C GLY A 182 -8.63 16.13 14.96
N ASN A 183 -8.62 15.28 15.99
CA ASN A 183 -7.40 14.65 16.50
C ASN A 183 -6.87 13.56 15.56
N LEU A 184 -7.74 12.78 14.91
CA LEU A 184 -7.31 11.76 13.93
C LEU A 184 -6.65 12.41 12.70
N PHE A 185 -7.25 13.46 12.15
CA PHE A 185 -6.73 14.13 10.94
C PHE A 185 -5.60 15.12 11.21
N LYS A 186 -5.42 15.56 12.47
CA LYS A 186 -4.29 16.40 12.90
C LYS A 186 -3.15 15.60 13.49
N ASP A 187 -3.20 14.27 13.42
CA ASP A 187 -2.07 13.44 13.80
C ASP A 187 -0.87 13.81 12.92
N LYS A 188 0.09 14.49 13.54
CA LYS A 188 1.28 15.01 12.90
C LYS A 188 2.11 13.86 12.31
N GLU A 189 2.11 12.70 12.96
CA GLU A 189 2.84 11.52 12.48
C GLU A 189 2.23 11.00 11.19
N ALA A 190 0.90 10.83 11.15
CA ALA A 190 0.19 10.39 9.95
C ALA A 190 0.42 11.33 8.76
N ILE A 191 0.34 12.65 8.99
CA ILE A 191 0.56 13.66 7.95
C ILE A 191 1.98 13.57 7.39
N VAL A 192 2.99 13.46 8.26
CA VAL A 192 4.40 13.37 7.84
C VAL A 192 4.65 12.10 7.02
N VAL A 193 4.10 10.97 7.43
CA VAL A 193 4.21 9.70 6.69
C VAL A 193 3.53 9.78 5.32
N ILE A 194 2.32 10.35 5.24
CA ILE A 194 1.61 10.57 3.98
C ILE A 194 2.45 11.41 3.01
N ILE A 195 3.03 12.52 3.49
CA ILE A 195 3.89 13.40 2.69
C ILE A 195 5.15 12.67 2.23
N ALA A 196 5.80 11.91 3.12
CA ALA A 196 6.98 11.12 2.80
C ALA A 196 6.70 10.08 1.70
N PHE A 197 5.56 9.39 1.81
CA PHE A 197 5.16 8.38 0.83
C PHE A 197 4.79 9.01 -0.52
N ALA A 198 4.13 10.17 -0.50
CA ALA A 198 3.83 10.92 -1.72
C ALA A 198 5.12 11.36 -2.45
N PHE A 199 6.10 11.93 -1.73
CA PHE A 199 7.39 12.29 -2.33
C PHE A 199 8.12 11.08 -2.91
N CYS A 200 8.11 9.96 -2.19
CA CYS A 200 8.70 8.71 -2.68
C CYS A 200 8.06 8.27 -4.00
N ILE A 201 6.73 8.24 -4.07
CA ILE A 201 5.99 7.85 -5.29
C ILE A 201 6.33 8.79 -6.46
N ILE A 202 6.37 10.11 -6.21
CA ILE A 202 6.70 11.10 -7.24
C ILE A 202 8.12 10.87 -7.78
N ILE A 203 9.11 10.74 -6.89
CA ILE A 203 10.52 10.60 -7.27
C ILE A 203 10.77 9.28 -7.98
N THR A 204 10.24 8.17 -7.43
CA THR A 204 10.37 6.84 -8.05
C THR A 204 9.75 6.81 -9.43
N PHE A 205 8.54 7.37 -9.58
CA PHE A 205 7.88 7.45 -10.87
C PHE A 205 8.70 8.28 -11.86
N ILE A 206 9.06 9.52 -11.52
CA ILE A 206 9.80 10.40 -12.44
C ILE A 206 11.11 9.74 -12.89
N ILE A 207 11.93 9.23 -11.98
CA ILE A 207 13.23 8.64 -12.31
C ILE A 207 13.07 7.38 -13.15
N SER A 208 12.05 6.55 -12.87
CA SER A 208 11.80 5.33 -13.65
C SER A 208 11.43 5.60 -15.12
N GLN A 209 10.91 6.79 -15.42
CA GLN A 209 10.54 7.20 -16.78
C GLN A 209 11.72 7.79 -17.59
N ILE A 210 12.85 8.11 -16.94
CA ILE A 210 14.00 8.68 -17.64
C ILE A 210 14.78 7.57 -18.37
N SER A 211 15.21 7.86 -19.60
CA SER A 211 15.86 6.93 -20.52
C SER A 211 17.36 6.74 -20.26
N PHE A 212 17.75 6.35 -19.05
CA PHE A 212 19.14 6.00 -18.72
C PHE A 212 19.24 4.54 -18.22
N ASP A 213 20.46 4.00 -18.21
CA ASP A 213 20.68 2.61 -17.83
C ASP A 213 20.45 2.41 -16.32
N TYR A 214 19.84 1.30 -15.93
CA TYR A 214 19.45 1.00 -14.54
C TYR A 214 18.46 2.02 -13.91
N ASN A 215 17.65 2.70 -14.72
CA ASN A 215 16.69 3.71 -14.26
C ASN A 215 15.79 3.25 -13.09
N CYS A 216 15.27 2.02 -13.15
CA CYS A 216 14.40 1.46 -12.11
C CYS A 216 15.16 1.20 -10.80
N VAL A 217 16.43 0.81 -10.87
CA VAL A 217 17.27 0.60 -9.68
C VAL A 217 17.58 1.92 -9.01
N VAL A 218 17.97 2.93 -9.80
CA VAL A 218 18.23 4.29 -9.30
C VAL A 218 16.95 4.91 -8.73
N ALA A 219 15.81 4.67 -9.35
CA ALA A 219 14.51 5.10 -8.84
C ALA A 219 14.22 4.55 -7.43
N VAL A 220 14.47 3.24 -7.19
CA VAL A 220 14.31 2.63 -5.86
C VAL A 220 15.19 3.33 -4.82
N ILE A 221 16.47 3.50 -5.11
CA ILE A 221 17.44 4.11 -4.17
C ILE A 221 17.05 5.57 -3.88
N ALA A 222 16.71 6.34 -4.91
CA ALA A 222 16.30 7.73 -4.76
C ALA A 222 14.97 7.89 -3.99
N GLY A 223 14.00 7.00 -4.23
CA GLY A 223 12.75 6.95 -3.48
C GLY A 223 12.97 6.73 -1.98
N ILE A 224 13.81 5.76 -1.63
CA ILE A 224 14.14 5.47 -0.24
C ILE A 224 14.87 6.63 0.43
N LEU A 225 15.82 7.24 -0.29
CA LEU A 225 16.51 8.42 0.22
C LEU A 225 15.54 9.58 0.47
N SER A 226 14.56 9.77 -0.42
CA SER A 226 13.52 10.81 -0.23
C SER A 226 12.64 10.55 1.00
N MET A 227 12.34 9.28 1.32
CA MET A 227 11.59 8.92 2.53
C MET A 227 12.40 9.23 3.79
N ILE A 228 13.70 8.96 3.78
CA ILE A 228 14.60 9.31 4.90
C ILE A 228 14.61 10.82 5.10
N ILE A 229 14.87 11.58 4.04
CA ILE A 229 14.96 13.05 4.11
C ILE A 229 13.65 13.66 4.61
N SER A 230 12.52 13.28 4.02
CA SER A 230 11.20 13.79 4.42
C SER A 230 10.84 13.42 5.86
N SER A 231 11.18 12.22 6.33
CA SER A 231 10.94 11.79 7.71
C SER A 231 11.82 12.54 8.72
N VAL A 232 13.09 12.80 8.38
CA VAL A 232 14.00 13.61 9.21
C VAL A 232 13.48 15.05 9.33
N VAL A 233 13.12 15.68 8.19
CA VAL A 233 12.56 17.03 8.17
C VAL A 233 11.26 17.09 8.98
N GLY A 234 10.38 16.10 8.81
CA GLY A 234 9.15 15.99 9.60
C GLY A 234 9.41 15.87 11.10
N HIS A 235 10.35 15.01 11.50
CA HIS A 235 10.72 14.84 12.90
C HIS A 235 11.25 16.14 13.52
N MET A 236 12.09 16.88 12.80
CA MET A 236 12.64 18.16 13.27
C MET A 236 11.59 19.27 13.43
N HIS A 237 10.59 19.33 12.56
CA HIS A 237 9.58 20.39 12.59
C HIS A 237 8.39 20.10 13.50
N PHE A 238 8.02 18.83 13.65
CA PHE A 238 6.79 18.43 14.35
C PHE A 238 7.02 17.76 15.70
N GLU A 239 8.29 17.61 16.13
CA GLU A 239 8.69 16.98 17.39
C GLU A 239 8.05 15.59 17.58
N LEU A 240 8.18 14.76 16.54
CA LEU A 240 7.51 13.46 16.46
C LEU A 240 8.11 12.47 17.46
N SER A 241 7.28 11.58 18.00
CA SER A 241 7.69 10.66 19.08
C SER A 241 8.49 9.45 18.58
N PHE A 242 8.37 9.11 17.29
CA PHE A 242 9.03 7.94 16.73
C PHE A 242 10.54 8.14 16.51
N SER A 243 11.30 7.06 16.70
CA SER A 243 12.74 7.05 16.51
C SER A 243 13.12 6.90 15.04
N ILE A 244 13.87 7.87 14.51
CA ILE A 244 14.47 7.79 13.16
C ILE A 244 15.39 6.57 13.03
N ILE A 245 16.12 6.22 14.09
CA ILE A 245 17.00 5.04 14.11
C ILE A 245 16.17 3.75 14.06
N GLY A 246 15.04 3.71 14.75
CA GLY A 246 14.09 2.59 14.72
C GLY A 246 13.51 2.31 13.33
N MET A 247 13.50 3.32 12.45
CA MET A 247 13.03 3.20 11.07
C MET A 247 14.02 2.48 10.14
N MET A 248 15.33 2.52 10.44
CA MET A 248 16.38 2.02 9.54
C MET A 248 16.23 0.54 9.14
N PRO A 249 15.94 -0.41 10.06
CA PRO A 249 15.78 -1.82 9.68
C PRO A 249 14.67 -2.02 8.65
N SER A 250 13.52 -1.39 8.86
CA SER A 250 12.37 -1.48 7.96
C SER A 250 12.65 -0.88 6.57
N LEU A 251 13.40 0.22 6.49
CA LEU A 251 13.84 0.81 5.23
C LEU A 251 14.82 -0.08 4.47
N ILE A 252 15.80 -0.67 5.17
CA ILE A 252 16.80 -1.56 4.55
C ILE A 252 16.10 -2.80 3.97
N ILE A 253 15.23 -3.44 4.74
CA ILE A 253 14.44 -4.58 4.26
C ILE A 253 13.57 -4.16 3.07
N SER A 254 12.95 -2.98 3.14
CA SER A 254 12.12 -2.47 2.05
C SER A 254 12.92 -2.21 0.77
N CYS A 255 14.17 -1.73 0.91
CA CYS A 255 15.11 -1.57 -0.19
C CYS A 255 15.42 -2.89 -0.85
N LEU A 256 15.80 -3.91 -0.07
CA LEU A 256 16.15 -5.23 -0.57
C LEU A 256 14.97 -5.88 -1.31
N ILE A 257 13.77 -5.79 -0.75
CA ILE A 257 12.55 -6.31 -1.38
C ILE A 257 12.26 -5.58 -2.70
N SER A 258 12.38 -4.25 -2.71
CA SER A 258 12.12 -3.44 -3.91
C SER A 258 13.16 -3.69 -5.01
N LEU A 259 14.43 -3.87 -4.65
CA LEU A 259 15.49 -4.26 -5.59
C LEU A 259 15.27 -5.68 -6.13
N ALA A 260 14.85 -6.62 -5.28
CA ALA A 260 14.48 -7.97 -5.72
C ALA A 260 13.27 -7.93 -6.67
N TYR A 261 12.29 -7.05 -6.42
CA TYR A 261 11.17 -6.81 -7.32
C TYR A 261 11.62 -6.27 -8.68
N VAL A 262 12.50 -5.26 -8.70
CA VAL A 262 13.08 -4.71 -9.94
C VAL A 262 13.87 -5.79 -10.68
N ALA A 263 14.69 -6.59 -10.00
CA ALA A 263 15.42 -7.69 -10.61
C ALA A 263 14.49 -8.80 -11.16
N ALA A 264 13.35 -9.06 -10.51
CA ALA A 264 12.39 -10.04 -10.98
C ALA A 264 11.60 -9.53 -12.21
N PHE A 265 10.99 -8.35 -12.14
CA PHE A 265 10.05 -7.88 -13.16
C PHE A 265 10.66 -6.95 -14.21
N HIS A 266 11.74 -6.25 -13.86
CA HIS A 266 12.41 -5.26 -14.70
C HIS A 266 13.88 -5.64 -15.01
N ALA A 267 14.24 -6.93 -14.94
CA ALA A 267 15.54 -7.41 -15.40
C ALA A 267 15.65 -7.29 -16.94
N VAL A 268 16.44 -6.32 -17.37
CA VAL A 268 16.76 -6.03 -18.77
C VAL A 268 18.28 -6.02 -18.95
N ASP A 269 18.78 -6.51 -20.09
CA ASP A 269 20.21 -6.56 -20.40
C ASP A 269 20.67 -5.23 -20.99
N TYR A 270 21.19 -4.33 -20.14
CA TYR A 270 21.69 -3.03 -20.57
C TYR A 270 22.95 -3.11 -21.43
N GLN A 271 23.73 -4.20 -21.39
CA GLN A 271 24.96 -4.35 -22.19
C GLN A 271 24.66 -4.55 -23.68
N ARG A 272 23.53 -5.18 -24.01
CA ARG A 272 23.05 -5.39 -25.39
C ARG A 272 22.09 -4.30 -25.85
N THR A 273 22.31 -3.05 -25.46
CA THR A 273 21.45 -1.94 -25.90
C THR A 273 21.64 -1.70 -27.40
N GLU A 274 20.56 -1.81 -28.18
CA GLU A 274 20.52 -1.52 -29.60
C GLU A 274 19.82 -0.18 -29.85
N ARG A 275 20.35 0.62 -30.78
CA ARG A 275 19.72 1.87 -31.24
C ARG A 275 19.25 1.68 -32.67
N LEU A 276 17.94 1.57 -32.84
CA LEU A 276 17.31 1.31 -34.12
C LEU A 276 16.76 2.62 -34.69
N ARG A 277 16.85 2.78 -36.01
CA ARG A 277 16.21 3.86 -36.75
C ARG A 277 15.10 3.24 -37.58
N PHE A 278 13.87 3.65 -37.34
CA PHE A 278 12.73 3.34 -38.20
C PHE A 278 12.36 4.59 -38.97
N GLU A 279 11.95 4.41 -40.23
CA GLU A 279 11.47 5.49 -41.09
C GLU A 279 10.16 5.02 -41.69
N ASP A 280 9.14 5.86 -41.56
CA ASP A 280 7.82 5.72 -42.18
C ASP A 280 7.58 6.96 -43.07
N ASP A 281 6.50 6.97 -43.85
CA ASP A 281 6.19 8.01 -44.83
C ASP A 281 6.18 9.43 -44.22
N ASP A 282 5.81 9.55 -42.93
CA ASP A 282 5.69 10.84 -42.23
C ASP A 282 6.81 11.11 -41.20
N TYR A 283 7.53 10.08 -40.72
CA TYR A 283 8.40 10.21 -39.54
C TYR A 283 9.65 9.33 -39.56
N ILE A 284 10.74 9.86 -38.99
CA ILE A 284 11.94 9.10 -38.63
C ILE A 284 11.96 8.92 -37.10
N TYR A 285 11.86 7.67 -36.65
CA TYR A 285 11.92 7.29 -35.25
C TYR A 285 13.32 6.81 -34.86
N PHE A 286 13.84 7.33 -33.75
CA PHE A 286 15.03 6.80 -33.09
C PHE A 286 14.58 6.04 -31.84
N VAL A 287 14.74 4.72 -31.84
CA VAL A 287 14.27 3.84 -30.76
C VAL A 287 15.47 3.21 -30.06
N LYS A 288 15.50 3.31 -28.73
CA LYS A 288 16.43 2.54 -27.88
C LYS A 288 15.75 1.23 -27.51
N ALA A 289 16.23 0.11 -28.05
CA ALA A 289 15.78 -1.22 -27.69
C ALA A 289 16.74 -1.80 -26.65
N ILE A 290 16.21 -2.23 -25.51
CA ILE A 290 16.99 -2.90 -24.47
C ILE A 290 16.39 -4.31 -24.30
N PRO A 291 17.11 -5.38 -24.68
CA PRO A 291 16.58 -6.72 -24.67
C PRO A 291 16.36 -7.22 -23.25
N LYS A 292 15.23 -7.89 -23.00
CA LYS A 292 14.97 -8.52 -21.71
C LYS A 292 15.95 -9.67 -21.48
N LEU A 293 16.45 -9.83 -20.25
CA LEU A 293 17.30 -10.97 -19.89
C LEU A 293 16.48 -12.26 -20.02
N LYS A 294 16.86 -13.12 -20.97
CA LYS A 294 16.35 -14.49 -21.17
C LYS A 294 17.43 -15.50 -20.80
N SER A 295 17.06 -16.67 -20.28
CA SER A 295 18.02 -17.76 -20.10
C SER A 295 18.48 -18.34 -21.45
N LYS A 296 19.71 -18.86 -21.46
CA LYS A 296 20.38 -19.44 -22.64
C LYS A 296 19.61 -20.62 -23.29
N ASP A 297 18.65 -21.20 -22.58
CA ASP A 297 17.91 -22.40 -23.03
C ASP A 297 16.84 -22.05 -24.09
N GLU A 298 16.51 -20.77 -24.33
CA GLU A 298 15.62 -20.32 -25.41
C GLU A 298 16.33 -20.02 -26.74
N ASP A 299 17.66 -19.88 -26.75
CA ASP A 299 18.43 -19.64 -27.99
C ASP A 299 18.69 -20.93 -28.80
N GLU A 300 18.29 -22.10 -28.27
CA GLU A 300 18.47 -23.43 -28.88
C GLU A 300 17.16 -24.08 -29.40
N ASN A 301 16.02 -23.38 -29.37
CA ASN A 301 14.75 -23.81 -29.99
C ASN A 301 14.25 -22.80 -31.03
#